data_AF-A0A7S0TEN2-F1
#
_entry.id   AF-A0A7S0TEN2-F1
#
_cell.length_a   1.000
_cell.length_b   1.000
_cell.length_c   1.000
_cell.angle_alpha   90.00
_cell.angle_beta   90.00
_cell.angle_gamma   90.00
#
_symmetry.space_group_name_H-M   'P 1'
#
loop_
_entity.id
_entity.type
_entity.pdbx_description
1 polymer ?
#
loop_
_entity_poly.entity_id
_entity_poly.type
_entity_poly.pdbx_seq_one_letter_code
_entity_poly.pdbx_strand_id
1 'polypeptide(L)'
;RLLSSESSKTKCDEYITRVVALERRSIWGYHFDGATSTVLKIYTALPSLVATSRRLIIEGITLSSPSQTLRSQTYESNLTFVLRYMIDRSIVGAGWISVDGGKYKVVPPHKQSSHCTLEMVARCDSVQGVASMDEIAPLRVLSFDIECMCCDGFPQADKRKDSVIQISNVCYVQGSEHSSRDDDDGDDDNDAAMKMKDENNNNNNNSSNGVV
;
A
#
# COMPACT_ATOMS: atom_id res chain seq x y z
N ARG A 1 6.61 -34.06 1.99
CA ARG A 1 5.30 -34.58 1.53
C ARG A 1 4.15 -34.19 2.47
N LEU A 2 4.21 -33.02 3.13
CA LEU A 2 3.24 -32.59 4.17
C LEU A 2 2.19 -31.58 3.66
N LEU A 3 2.28 -31.14 2.40
CA LEU A 3 1.40 -30.10 1.82
C LEU A 3 0.68 -30.57 0.55
N SER A 4 0.65 -31.88 0.26
CA SER A 4 0.19 -32.41 -1.03
C SER A 4 -1.29 -32.81 -1.09
N SER A 5 -2.10 -32.44 -0.12
CA SER A 5 -3.53 -32.81 -0.10
C SER A 5 -4.39 -31.63 0.29
N GLU A 6 -4.57 -30.71 -0.65
CA GLU A 6 -5.80 -29.95 -0.85
C GLU A 6 -5.66 -29.14 -2.15
N SER A 7 -6.76 -28.98 -2.88
CA SER A 7 -6.83 -28.18 -4.10
C SER A 7 -6.58 -26.71 -3.73
N SER A 8 -5.34 -26.24 -3.81
CA SER A 8 -4.97 -24.92 -3.26
C SER A 8 -4.23 -24.08 -4.30
N LYS A 9 -4.66 -22.82 -4.45
CA LYS A 9 -4.08 -21.75 -5.30
C LYS A 9 -2.64 -21.35 -4.91
N THR A 10 -1.87 -22.26 -4.31
CA THR A 10 -0.61 -22.06 -3.58
C THR A 10 0.40 -23.16 -3.88
N LYS A 11 0.31 -23.77 -5.07
CA LYS A 11 1.34 -24.70 -5.55
C LYS A 11 2.58 -23.89 -5.91
N CYS A 12 3.67 -24.16 -5.20
CA CYS A 12 5.01 -23.63 -5.49
C CYS A 12 5.98 -24.80 -5.46
N ASP A 13 7.03 -24.72 -6.29
CA ASP A 13 8.03 -25.79 -6.39
C ASP A 13 8.86 -25.90 -5.10
N GLU A 14 9.11 -24.76 -4.46
CA GLU A 14 9.80 -24.65 -3.19
C GLU A 14 8.98 -23.78 -2.22
N TYR A 15 8.58 -24.37 -1.08
CA TYR A 15 7.78 -23.66 -0.07
C TYR A 15 8.64 -22.83 0.89
N ILE A 16 9.82 -23.36 1.25
CA ILE A 16 10.79 -22.77 2.17
C ILE A 16 12.05 -22.47 1.37
N THR A 17 12.34 -21.19 1.14
CA THR A 17 13.44 -20.77 0.25
C THR A 17 14.78 -20.64 0.95
N ARG A 18 14.77 -20.42 2.27
CA ARG A 18 16.00 -20.25 3.06
C ARG A 18 15.73 -20.46 4.55
N VAL A 19 16.70 -21.00 5.27
CA VAL A 19 16.73 -21.05 6.74
C VAL A 19 18.05 -20.50 7.23
N VAL A 20 18.01 -19.60 8.22
CA VAL A 20 19.20 -18.96 8.80
C VAL A 20 19.14 -19.09 10.32
N ALA A 21 20.18 -19.65 10.93
CA ALA A 21 20.34 -19.64 12.39
C ALA A 21 20.84 -18.27 12.86
N LEU A 22 20.20 -17.72 13.88
CA LEU A 22 20.49 -16.39 14.43
C LEU A 22 20.53 -16.46 15.94
N GLU A 23 21.50 -15.80 16.56
CA GLU A 23 21.50 -15.58 17.99
C GLU A 23 20.55 -14.43 18.33
N ARG A 24 19.46 -14.73 19.05
CA ARG A 24 18.42 -13.77 19.45
C ARG A 24 17.96 -14.06 20.87
N ARG A 25 17.17 -13.14 21.42
CA ARG A 25 16.54 -13.32 22.73
C ARG A 25 15.07 -12.99 22.65
N SER A 26 14.29 -13.60 23.54
CA SER A 26 12.90 -13.21 23.73
C SER A 26 12.83 -11.79 24.30
N ILE A 27 11.80 -11.05 23.91
CA ILE A 27 11.44 -9.77 24.55
C ILE A 27 10.74 -10.04 25.90
N TRP A 28 10.15 -11.23 26.04
CA TRP A 28 9.44 -11.63 27.24
C TRP A 28 10.39 -12.14 28.33
N GLY A 29 10.35 -11.50 29.49
CA GLY A 29 11.15 -11.84 30.67
C GLY A 29 12.46 -11.06 30.75
N TYR A 30 13.02 -10.99 31.97
CA TYR A 30 14.36 -10.45 32.18
C TYR A 30 15.39 -11.58 32.06
N HIS A 31 16.39 -11.38 31.20
CA HIS A 31 17.47 -12.34 31.00
C HIS A 31 18.76 -11.77 31.62
N PHE A 32 19.26 -12.43 32.66
CA PHE A 32 20.58 -12.12 33.22
C PHE A 32 21.68 -12.37 32.17
N ASP A 33 22.76 -11.58 32.26
CA ASP A 33 23.99 -11.71 31.45
C ASP A 33 23.85 -11.57 29.93
N GLY A 34 22.71 -11.04 29.45
CA GLY A 34 22.51 -10.77 28.02
C GLY A 34 22.52 -12.02 27.14
N ALA A 35 22.35 -13.20 27.74
CA ALA A 35 22.40 -14.48 27.04
C ALA A 35 21.41 -14.54 25.87
N THR A 36 21.91 -14.99 24.72
CA THR A 36 21.09 -15.27 23.53
C THR A 36 20.83 -16.76 23.40
N SER A 37 19.85 -17.12 22.58
CA SER A 37 19.60 -18.48 22.15
C SER A 37 19.52 -18.51 20.63
N THR A 38 19.90 -19.65 20.06
CA THR A 38 19.78 -19.86 18.62
C THR A 38 18.30 -19.93 18.21
N VAL A 39 17.89 -19.01 17.34
CA VAL A 39 16.57 -18.93 16.72
C VAL A 39 16.72 -19.16 15.23
N LEU A 40 15.80 -19.91 14.63
CA LEU A 40 15.78 -20.15 13.19
C LEU A 40 14.89 -19.13 12.49
N LYS A 41 15.47 -18.32 11.59
CA LYS A 41 14.73 -17.47 10.65
C LYS A 41 14.43 -18.26 9.38
N ILE A 42 13.16 -18.59 9.19
CA ILE A 42 12.66 -19.38 8.07
C ILE A 42 12.02 -18.42 7.05
N TYR A 43 12.49 -18.47 5.80
CA TYR A 43 11.94 -17.71 4.68
C TYR A 43 11.00 -18.59 3.88
N THR A 44 9.79 -18.11 3.62
CA THR A 44 8.81 -18.78 2.77
C THR A 44 8.78 -18.16 1.37
N ALA A 45 8.39 -18.93 0.36
CA ALA A 45 8.25 -18.41 -1.00
C ALA A 45 7.08 -17.42 -1.15
N LEU A 46 5.99 -17.66 -0.40
CA LEU A 46 4.80 -16.82 -0.41
C LEU A 46 4.45 -16.38 1.01
N PRO A 47 3.91 -15.16 1.19
CA PRO A 47 3.45 -14.67 2.49
C PRO A 47 2.39 -15.56 3.14
N SER A 48 1.49 -16.13 2.35
CA SER A 48 0.40 -17.00 2.83
C SER A 48 0.90 -18.27 3.52
N LEU A 49 2.11 -18.73 3.19
CA LEU A 49 2.71 -19.93 3.78
C LEU A 49 3.17 -19.70 5.23
N VAL A 50 3.39 -18.45 5.66
CA VAL A 50 3.85 -18.15 7.02
C VAL A 50 2.84 -18.64 8.06
N ALA A 51 1.54 -18.43 7.82
CA ALA A 51 0.48 -18.87 8.71
C ALA A 51 0.44 -20.42 8.82
N THR A 52 0.56 -21.12 7.69
CA THR A 52 0.62 -22.58 7.65
C THR A 52 1.86 -23.11 8.35
N SER A 53 3.04 -22.53 8.09
CA SER A 53 4.29 -22.91 8.75
C SER A 53 4.22 -22.68 10.25
N ARG A 54 3.68 -21.55 10.71
CA ARG A 54 3.45 -21.26 12.13
C ARG A 54 2.60 -22.36 12.78
N ARG A 55 1.47 -22.70 12.15
CA ARG A 55 0.56 -23.74 12.66
C ARG A 55 1.29 -25.08 12.83
N LEU A 56 2.00 -25.53 11.79
CA LEU A 56 2.75 -26.79 11.82
C LEU A 56 3.84 -26.82 12.89
N ILE A 57 4.56 -25.71 13.10
CA ILE A 57 5.63 -25.62 14.11
C ILE A 57 5.06 -25.68 15.54
N ILE A 58 3.89 -25.07 15.77
CA ILE A 58 3.22 -25.05 17.08
C ILE A 58 2.58 -26.41 17.38
N GLU A 59 1.83 -26.98 16.43
CA GLU A 59 1.17 -28.29 16.58
C GLU A 59 2.21 -29.43 16.70
N GLY A 60 3.32 -29.28 15.98
CA GLY A 60 4.47 -30.17 15.99
C GLY A 60 4.70 -30.84 14.65
N ILE A 61 5.97 -30.91 14.25
CA ILE A 61 6.40 -31.58 13.02
C ILE A 61 6.98 -32.93 13.41
N THR A 62 6.34 -34.02 12.99
CA THR A 62 6.84 -35.39 13.23
C THR A 62 7.83 -35.77 12.12
N LEU A 63 9.08 -36.04 12.50
CA LEU A 63 10.08 -36.58 11.60
C LEU A 63 10.02 -38.11 11.58
N SER A 64 10.21 -38.70 10.41
CA SER A 64 9.97 -40.14 10.19
C SER A 64 11.03 -41.07 10.81
N SER A 65 12.22 -40.57 11.14
CA SER A 65 13.26 -41.38 11.80
C SER A 65 14.41 -40.50 12.34
N PRO A 66 14.73 -40.54 13.65
CA PRO A 66 13.95 -41.10 14.75
C PRO A 66 12.58 -40.40 14.85
N SER A 67 11.56 -41.09 15.39
CA SER A 67 10.22 -40.52 15.61
C SER A 67 10.30 -39.42 16.66
N GLN A 68 10.62 -38.21 16.22
CA GLN A 68 10.72 -37.03 17.05
C GLN A 68 9.71 -36.02 16.55
N THR A 69 8.80 -35.60 17.44
CA THR A 69 7.94 -34.46 17.18
C THR A 69 8.67 -33.20 17.64
N LEU A 70 9.01 -32.34 16.69
CA LEU A 70 9.59 -31.03 16.96
C LEU A 70 8.47 -30.01 17.16
N ARG A 71 8.41 -29.42 18.36
CA ARG A 71 7.54 -28.29 18.66
C ARG A 71 8.40 -27.11 19.06
N SER A 72 8.02 -25.93 18.61
CA SER A 72 8.68 -24.70 19.02
C SER A 72 7.68 -23.55 19.04
N GLN A 73 7.99 -22.52 19.81
CA GLN A 73 7.28 -21.25 19.70
C GLN A 73 7.76 -20.49 18.46
N THR A 74 6.91 -19.60 17.95
CA THR A 74 7.26 -18.76 16.80
C THR A 74 7.20 -17.30 17.19
N TYR A 75 8.09 -16.52 16.60
CA TYR A 75 8.18 -15.08 16.81
C TYR A 75 7.92 -14.38 15.48
N GLU A 76 7.32 -13.19 15.54
CA GLU A 76 7.01 -12.34 14.37
C GLU A 76 6.13 -12.98 13.27
N SER A 77 5.77 -14.25 13.39
CA SER A 77 4.98 -15.00 12.42
C SER A 77 3.49 -14.62 12.37
N ASN A 78 3.07 -13.70 13.24
CA ASN A 78 1.72 -13.11 13.24
C ASN A 78 1.70 -11.68 12.68
N LEU A 79 2.84 -11.15 12.24
CA LEU A 79 2.88 -9.85 11.56
C LEU A 79 2.36 -10.01 10.13
N THR A 80 1.57 -9.05 9.67
CA THR A 80 1.19 -9.01 8.25
C THR A 80 2.42 -8.76 7.40
N PHE A 81 2.43 -9.32 6.19
CA PHE A 81 3.59 -9.17 5.29
C PHE A 81 3.91 -7.71 4.98
N VAL A 82 2.87 -6.89 4.76
CA VAL A 82 3.01 -5.45 4.53
C VAL A 82 3.69 -4.77 5.72
N LEU A 83 3.23 -5.05 6.96
CA LEU A 83 3.82 -4.46 8.16
C LEU A 83 5.27 -4.93 8.36
N ARG A 84 5.57 -6.21 8.15
CA ARG A 84 6.94 -6.73 8.25
C ARG A 84 7.87 -6.06 7.24
N TYR A 85 7.41 -5.86 6.01
CA TYR A 85 8.15 -5.12 4.98
C TYR A 85 8.40 -3.67 5.40
N MET A 86 7.37 -2.98 5.91
CA MET A 86 7.51 -1.61 6.41
C MET A 86 8.57 -1.51 7.51
N ILE A 87 8.55 -2.39 8.50
CA ILE A 87 9.55 -2.39 9.59
C ILE A 87 10.96 -2.69 9.06
N ASP A 88 11.09 -3.66 8.14
CA ASP A 88 12.40 -4.04 7.54
C ASP A 88 13.03 -2.89 6.73
N ARG A 89 12.20 -1.99 6.17
CA ARG A 89 12.62 -0.87 5.32
C ARG A 89 12.51 0.49 6.00
N SER A 90 12.24 0.50 7.30
CA SER A 90 12.02 1.72 8.10
C SER A 90 10.94 2.66 7.50
N ILE A 91 9.94 2.08 6.85
CA ILE A 91 8.80 2.82 6.28
C ILE A 91 7.73 2.96 7.37
N VAL A 92 7.29 4.19 7.60
CA VAL A 92 6.19 4.51 8.53
C VAL A 92 4.91 4.83 7.75
N GLY A 93 3.76 4.77 8.42
CA GLY A 93 2.49 5.18 7.81
C GLY A 93 2.50 6.68 7.49
N ALA A 94 2.02 7.04 6.29
CA ALA A 94 2.04 8.42 5.77
C ALA A 94 3.43 9.10 5.80
N GLY A 95 4.51 8.32 5.81
CA GLY A 95 5.87 8.84 5.70
C GLY A 95 6.37 8.89 4.25
N TRP A 96 7.45 9.62 4.06
CA TRP A 96 8.15 9.71 2.78
C TRP A 96 8.93 8.43 2.49
N ILE A 97 9.00 8.06 1.22
CA ILE A 97 9.82 6.94 0.75
C ILE A 97 10.79 7.44 -0.32
N SER A 98 11.87 6.72 -0.54
CA SER A 98 12.82 7.03 -1.60
C SER A 98 13.31 5.77 -2.29
N VAL A 99 13.70 5.93 -3.56
CA VAL A 99 14.40 4.92 -4.34
C VAL A 99 15.54 5.62 -5.08
N ASP A 100 16.77 5.14 -4.88
CA ASP A 100 17.93 5.76 -5.52
C ASP A 100 17.85 5.66 -7.06
N GLY A 101 18.41 6.67 -7.74
CA GLY A 101 18.54 6.69 -9.19
C GLY A 101 19.20 5.41 -9.72
N GLY A 102 18.62 4.85 -10.80
CA GLY A 102 19.10 3.60 -11.41
C GLY A 102 18.61 2.31 -10.73
N LYS A 103 17.95 2.39 -9.57
CA LYS A 103 17.36 1.22 -8.89
C LYS A 103 15.87 0.98 -9.21
N TYR A 104 15.31 1.78 -10.10
CA TYR A 104 13.96 1.63 -10.62
C TYR A 104 13.93 1.74 -12.15
N LYS A 105 12.85 1.23 -12.74
CA LYS A 105 12.52 1.42 -14.15
C LYS A 105 11.17 2.10 -14.25
N VAL A 106 11.11 3.17 -15.04
CA VAL A 106 9.84 3.82 -15.37
C VAL A 106 9.08 2.95 -16.36
N VAL A 107 7.80 2.71 -16.09
CA VAL A 107 6.93 1.93 -16.97
C VAL A 107 6.48 2.81 -18.13
N PRO A 108 6.68 2.39 -19.40
CA PRO A 108 6.22 3.15 -20.56
C PRO A 108 4.69 3.33 -20.54
N PRO A 109 4.14 4.46 -21.01
CA PRO A 109 2.70 4.76 -20.93
C PRO A 109 1.78 3.66 -21.45
N HIS A 110 2.13 3.02 -22.58
CA HIS A 110 1.36 1.94 -23.19
C HIS A 110 1.36 0.61 -22.41
N LYS A 111 2.16 0.50 -21.35
CA LYS A 111 2.25 -0.67 -20.46
C LYS A 111 1.83 -0.35 -19.03
N GLN A 112 1.46 0.90 -18.74
CA GLN A 112 1.00 1.27 -17.41
C GLN A 112 -0.30 0.54 -17.10
N SER A 113 -0.39 0.06 -15.87
CA SER A 113 -1.57 -0.64 -15.36
C SER A 113 -2.45 0.26 -14.50
N SER A 114 -1.91 1.42 -14.10
CA SER A 114 -2.57 2.42 -13.26
C SER A 114 -2.94 3.68 -14.06
N HIS A 115 -3.73 4.55 -13.43
CA HIS A 115 -4.00 5.92 -13.92
C HIS A 115 -3.06 6.97 -13.31
N CYS A 116 -2.01 6.54 -12.60
CA CYS A 116 -1.04 7.44 -12.00
C CYS A 116 -0.17 8.07 -13.09
N THR A 117 0.25 9.32 -12.89
CA THR A 117 1.14 10.02 -13.84
C THR A 117 2.51 9.35 -13.98
N LEU A 118 2.98 8.69 -12.91
CA LEU A 118 4.27 8.01 -12.84
C LEU A 118 4.09 6.60 -12.27
N GLU A 119 4.51 5.59 -13.04
CA GLU A 119 4.53 4.20 -12.62
C GLU A 119 5.97 3.67 -12.72
N MET A 120 6.48 3.12 -11.61
CA MET A 120 7.87 2.67 -11.49
C MET A 120 7.93 1.26 -10.91
N VAL A 121 8.85 0.44 -11.44
CA VAL A 121 9.15 -0.89 -10.93
C VAL A 121 10.53 -0.87 -10.30
N ALA A 122 10.59 -1.15 -9.00
CA ALA A 122 11.82 -1.26 -8.24
C ALA A 122 11.88 -2.62 -7.51
N ARG A 123 13.09 -3.06 -7.16
CA ARG A 123 13.24 -4.19 -6.25
C ARG A 123 12.83 -3.77 -4.84
N CYS A 124 12.26 -4.68 -4.07
CA CYS A 124 11.81 -4.41 -2.71
C CYS A 124 12.96 -3.98 -1.76
N ASP A 125 14.19 -4.44 -2.02
CA ASP A 125 15.39 -4.05 -1.27
C ASP A 125 15.96 -2.67 -1.65
N SER A 126 15.34 -1.99 -2.63
CA SER A 126 15.77 -0.69 -3.12
C SER A 126 14.91 0.47 -2.62
N VAL A 127 13.76 0.19 -1.99
CA VAL A 127 12.86 1.20 -1.39
C VAL A 127 13.23 1.42 0.07
N GLN A 128 13.24 2.67 0.54
CA GLN A 128 13.53 3.01 1.94
C GLN A 128 12.60 4.11 2.45
N GLY A 129 12.26 4.08 3.74
CA GLY A 129 11.62 5.21 4.40
C GLY A 129 12.58 6.38 4.63
N VAL A 130 12.06 7.60 4.57
CA VAL A 130 12.80 8.86 4.80
C VAL A 130 12.28 9.49 6.09
N ALA A 131 13.12 9.55 7.11
CA ALA A 131 12.75 10.06 8.44
C ALA A 131 12.92 11.58 8.61
N SER A 132 13.60 12.25 7.69
CA SER A 132 13.95 13.67 7.81
C SER A 132 12.93 14.62 7.16
N MET A 133 11.85 14.10 6.59
CA MET A 133 10.82 14.89 5.91
C MET A 133 9.52 14.83 6.69
N ASP A 134 9.08 15.99 7.17
CA ASP A 134 7.85 16.15 7.96
C ASP A 134 6.75 16.90 7.18
N GLU A 135 7.05 17.33 5.95
CA GLU A 135 6.08 18.02 5.10
C GLU A 135 4.97 17.07 4.62
N ILE A 136 3.75 17.59 4.53
CA ILE A 136 2.62 16.84 3.98
C ILE A 136 2.57 17.13 2.48
N ALA A 137 2.56 16.08 1.65
CA ALA A 137 2.38 16.20 0.22
C ALA A 137 1.05 16.92 -0.12
N PRO A 138 0.94 17.63 -1.26
CA PRO A 138 -0.28 18.34 -1.65
C PRO A 138 -1.38 17.36 -2.08
N LEU A 139 -2.02 16.72 -1.10
CA LEU A 139 -3.07 15.72 -1.31
C LEU A 139 -4.33 16.39 -1.88
N ARG A 140 -4.94 15.77 -2.90
CA ARG A 140 -6.25 16.19 -3.39
C ARG A 140 -7.34 15.54 -2.55
N VAL A 141 -8.17 16.36 -1.91
CA VAL A 141 -9.30 15.92 -1.09
C VAL A 141 -10.59 16.15 -1.88
N LEU A 142 -11.33 15.07 -2.11
CA LEU A 142 -12.65 15.10 -2.73
C LEU A 142 -13.71 14.85 -1.65
N SER A 143 -14.64 15.78 -1.53
CA SER A 143 -15.89 15.60 -0.80
C SER A 143 -17.04 15.59 -1.79
N PHE A 144 -18.01 14.70 -1.61
CA PHE A 144 -19.19 14.65 -2.46
C PHE A 144 -20.44 14.32 -1.65
N ASP A 145 -21.58 14.75 -2.16
CA ASP A 145 -22.89 14.52 -1.56
C ASP A 145 -23.90 14.16 -2.67
N ILE A 146 -24.91 13.35 -2.34
CA ILE A 146 -25.89 12.87 -3.31
C ILE A 146 -27.31 13.16 -2.84
N GLU A 147 -28.16 13.55 -3.79
CA GLU A 147 -29.59 13.71 -3.54
C GLU A 147 -30.39 12.70 -4.33
N CYS A 148 -31.37 12.11 -3.66
CA CYS A 148 -32.19 11.04 -4.20
C CYS A 148 -33.66 11.46 -4.25
N MET A 149 -34.31 11.19 -5.36
CA MET A 149 -35.76 11.20 -5.43
C MET A 149 -36.27 9.80 -5.05
N CYS A 150 -37.12 9.72 -4.04
CA CYS A 150 -37.79 8.49 -3.64
C CYS A 150 -39.30 8.60 -3.82
N CYS A 151 -39.93 7.47 -4.12
CA CYS A 151 -41.40 7.43 -4.29
C CYS A 151 -42.15 7.43 -2.96
N ASP A 152 -41.63 6.72 -1.95
CA ASP A 152 -42.21 6.64 -0.62
C ASP A 152 -41.17 6.15 0.40
N GLY A 153 -41.21 6.72 1.60
CA GLY A 153 -40.32 6.39 2.71
C GLY A 153 -38.85 6.74 2.45
N PHE A 154 -37.95 5.88 2.95
CA PHE A 154 -36.51 6.05 2.78
C PHE A 154 -36.06 5.51 1.40
N PRO A 155 -35.17 6.21 0.67
CA PRO A 155 -34.68 5.76 -0.65
C PRO A 155 -34.08 4.35 -0.61
N GLN A 156 -34.43 3.50 -1.58
CA GLN A 156 -33.86 2.14 -1.69
C GLN A 156 -33.15 1.94 -3.02
N ALA A 157 -31.88 1.54 -2.98
CA ALA A 157 -31.04 1.44 -4.18
C ALA A 157 -31.48 0.35 -5.18
N ASP A 158 -32.22 -0.66 -4.73
CA ASP A 158 -32.79 -1.73 -5.55
C ASP A 158 -34.16 -1.39 -6.15
N LYS A 159 -34.84 -0.36 -5.61
CA LYS A 159 -36.08 0.15 -6.21
C LYS A 159 -35.72 0.99 -7.43
N ARG A 160 -36.01 0.46 -8.62
CA ARG A 160 -35.83 1.16 -9.91
C ARG A 160 -36.44 2.57 -9.97
N LYS A 161 -37.48 2.85 -9.17
CA LYS A 161 -38.14 4.17 -9.15
C LYS A 161 -37.47 5.18 -8.22
N ASP A 162 -36.61 4.74 -7.31
CA ASP A 162 -35.80 5.62 -6.49
C ASP A 162 -34.50 5.88 -7.26
N SER A 163 -34.16 7.15 -7.47
CA SER A 163 -33.04 7.53 -8.34
C SER A 163 -32.21 8.62 -7.71
N VAL A 164 -30.90 8.53 -7.92
CA VAL A 164 -29.99 9.65 -7.64
C VAL A 164 -30.25 10.72 -8.70
N ILE A 165 -30.60 11.92 -8.26
CA ILE A 165 -30.94 13.05 -9.14
C ILE A 165 -29.83 14.11 -9.16
N GLN A 166 -28.98 14.15 -8.14
CA GLN A 166 -27.87 15.09 -8.06
C GLN A 166 -26.67 14.44 -7.38
N ILE A 167 -25.47 14.80 -7.85
CA ILE A 167 -24.19 14.46 -7.23
C ILE A 167 -23.38 15.77 -7.16
N SER A 168 -23.26 16.32 -5.97
CA SER A 168 -22.47 17.53 -5.71
C SER A 168 -21.04 17.14 -5.36
N ASN A 169 -20.04 17.85 -5.88
CA ASN A 169 -18.63 17.54 -5.64
C ASN A 169 -17.85 18.81 -5.28
N VAL A 170 -16.98 18.72 -4.29
CA VAL A 170 -15.99 19.74 -3.94
C VAL A 170 -14.62 19.07 -3.88
N CYS A 171 -13.67 19.61 -4.64
CA CYS A 171 -12.29 19.14 -4.65
C CYS A 171 -11.37 20.29 -4.26
N TYR A 172 -10.46 20.05 -3.33
CA TYR A 172 -9.43 21.02 -2.92
C TYR A 172 -8.09 20.33 -2.69
N VAL A 173 -7.02 21.11 -2.67
CA VAL A 173 -5.67 20.62 -2.39
C VAL A 173 -5.31 20.95 -0.94
N GLN A 174 -4.84 19.97 -0.18
CA GLN A 174 -4.39 20.19 1.19
C GLN A 174 -3.27 21.23 1.21
N GLY A 175 -3.44 22.30 1.99
CA GLY A 175 -2.47 23.39 2.09
C GLY A 175 -2.58 24.47 1.00
N SER A 176 -3.50 24.36 0.03
CA SER A 176 -3.78 25.48 -0.86
C SER A 176 -4.63 26.53 -0.14
N GLU A 177 -4.25 27.80 -0.23
CA GLU A 177 -5.10 28.92 0.19
C GLU A 177 -6.41 28.84 -0.61
N HIS A 178 -7.54 28.77 0.10
CA HIS A 178 -8.82 29.04 -0.52
C HIS A 178 -8.84 30.54 -0.80
N SER A 179 -8.52 30.95 -2.03
CA SER A 179 -9.08 32.21 -2.52
C SER A 179 -10.58 32.06 -2.37
N SER A 180 -11.18 32.82 -1.45
CA SER A 180 -12.63 33.02 -1.43
C SER A 180 -13.03 33.25 -2.88
N ARG A 181 -13.84 32.34 -3.43
CA ARG A 181 -14.56 32.69 -4.64
C ARG A 181 -15.31 33.95 -4.24
N ASP A 182 -15.00 35.06 -4.90
CA ASP A 182 -15.89 36.19 -4.90
C ASP A 182 -17.21 35.61 -5.41
N ASP A 183 -18.19 35.49 -4.52
CA ASP A 183 -19.56 35.21 -4.88
C ASP A 183 -20.04 36.43 -5.66
N ASP A 184 -19.66 36.48 -6.94
CA ASP A 184 -20.22 37.40 -7.92
C ASP A 184 -21.63 36.89 -8.23
N ASP A 185 -22.55 37.19 -7.33
CA ASP A 185 -24.00 37.24 -7.62
C ASP A 185 -24.24 38.41 -8.59
N GLY A 186 -23.71 38.26 -9.81
CA GLY A 186 -23.93 39.14 -10.94
C GLY A 186 -25.13 38.66 -11.74
N ASP A 187 -26.31 39.19 -11.41
CA ASP A 187 -27.41 39.31 -12.38
C ASP A 187 -26.89 40.15 -13.56
N ASP A 188 -26.42 39.52 -14.63
CA ASP A 188 -26.17 40.21 -15.90
C ASP A 188 -26.67 39.36 -17.08
N ASP A 189 -27.90 39.69 -17.50
CA ASP A 189 -28.34 39.59 -18.89
C ASP A 189 -27.32 40.33 -19.76
N ASN A 190 -26.43 39.61 -20.46
CA ASN A 190 -25.95 40.08 -21.75
C ASN A 190 -25.37 38.96 -22.63
N ASP A 191 -26.12 38.74 -23.69
CA ASP A 191 -25.78 38.02 -24.90
C ASP A 191 -24.53 38.63 -25.59
N ALA A 192 -23.82 37.79 -26.36
CA ALA A 192 -22.71 38.11 -27.27
C ALA A 192 -21.29 38.33 -26.70
N ALA A 193 -20.42 37.32 -26.87
CA ALA A 193 -19.38 37.32 -27.91
C ALA A 193 -18.36 36.19 -27.70
N MET A 194 -18.56 35.11 -28.45
CA MET A 194 -17.56 34.12 -28.81
C MET A 194 -16.45 34.80 -29.63
N LYS A 195 -15.19 34.81 -29.15
CA LYS A 195 -14.02 34.99 -30.02
C LYS A 195 -12.73 34.40 -29.43
N MET A 196 -12.25 33.41 -30.16
CA MET A 196 -10.94 32.76 -30.19
C MET A 196 -9.76 33.67 -29.79
N LYS A 197 -8.87 33.12 -28.95
CA LYS A 197 -7.41 33.29 -29.07
C LYS A 197 -6.71 32.01 -28.62
N ASP A 198 -6.53 31.11 -29.58
CA ASP A 198 -5.40 30.20 -29.61
C ASP A 198 -4.14 30.97 -30.03
N GLU A 199 -2.99 30.41 -29.63
CA GLU A 199 -1.63 30.59 -30.13
C GLU A 199 -0.61 31.38 -29.27
N ASN A 200 0.48 30.64 -29.04
CA ASN A 200 1.85 31.02 -28.68
C ASN A 200 2.18 31.28 -27.20
N ASN A 201 2.79 30.28 -26.54
CA ASN A 201 4.25 30.30 -26.50
C ASN A 201 4.88 28.93 -26.21
N ASN A 202 5.97 28.67 -26.91
CA ASN A 202 6.77 27.46 -26.93
C ASN A 202 8.02 27.64 -26.04
N ASN A 203 8.56 26.53 -25.52
CA ASN A 203 9.91 26.34 -24.94
C ASN A 203 10.27 27.03 -23.61
N ASN A 204 10.55 26.22 -22.57
CA ASN A 204 11.95 25.86 -22.25
C ASN A 204 12.09 24.85 -21.10
N ASN A 205 13.15 24.05 -21.22
CA ASN A 205 13.65 23.02 -20.32
C ASN A 205 13.79 23.48 -18.86
N ASN A 206 13.51 22.57 -17.91
CA ASN A 206 14.52 22.25 -16.91
C ASN A 206 14.28 20.90 -16.22
N SER A 207 15.37 20.15 -16.16
CA SER A 207 15.59 18.95 -15.35
C SER A 207 15.41 19.25 -13.87
N SER A 208 14.58 18.46 -13.19
CA SER A 208 14.50 18.41 -11.73
C SER A 208 14.49 16.95 -11.27
N ASN A 209 15.43 16.64 -10.38
CA ASN A 209 15.51 15.39 -9.64
C ASN A 209 14.19 15.16 -8.91
N GLY A 210 13.49 14.08 -9.27
CA GLY A 210 12.30 13.65 -8.55
C GLY A 210 12.68 12.96 -7.26
N VAL A 211 12.55 13.67 -6.15
CA VAL A 211 12.13 13.07 -4.88
C VAL A 211 10.60 13.08 -4.92
N VAL A 212 9.98 11.92 -4.76
CA VAL A 212 8.52 11.72 -4.76
C VAL A 212 8.14 11.10 -3.43
#